data_AF-A0A0F9SFD6-F1
#
_entry.id   AF-A0A0F9SFD6-F1
#
_cell.length_a   1.000
_cell.length_b   1.000
_cell.length_c   1.000
_cell.angle_alpha   90.00
_cell.angle_beta   90.00
_cell.angle_gamma   90.00
#
_symmetry.space_group_name_H-M   'P 1'
#
loop_
_entity.id
_entity.type
_entity.pdbx_description
1 polymer ?
#
loop_
_entity_poly.entity_id
_entity_poly.type
_entity_poly.pdbx_seq_one_letter_code
_entity_poly.pdbx_strand_id
1 'polypeptide(L)'
;MIPKTIKREDILKAIQNMDLNRIPLKREAKKFVLSLHGKSYPPKYVISLAYKNVAGKELKSNTFKGGLESNNFLKKLGFVIIKKHGSLEQTEPKKKNATTIKLKIPKKGKSYRVNEKHTEHCTECKNKIYLLLQKIYKQVERDYKIELSTHLKDFKDLKSYKQLKRIHTALQNYRGFENFTRANKISGCDYFIPNPGFILEFDESQHFTTPRKITLQNYPLELTVGFSKGNWIKKCEDLNRKDNDPVFRDEQRAWYDTLRDFLPIFKSLNPSIRIFAKRMKWCTLDPNNPKDIKKFKSILNEKLANFNIDIIVEPDPYFARITVGNKWGGNPEQVKKLLEKVYKIWPKDKKTKFIVTCGGFIHFDWPESLTHFSIHELKKNKTETLKILVEEAKSCIQKVLTDDLKKKFSDLTDYITLGVDSFKAEISKTYNYSHEPHIELVFVIDLKNNKYYWTGKSYPHTDQEKFLIDIEDLNSHFLELSDMGELMILGCHDLTLFNDRNLVNTGEVRTQKKIRFRAIVKDKKPFCVIHHPHNVVLKRTWATPWSFLKKNIPSLKKMISTAKYHSDDVDRSKWTDINDLLHYYKKGKCLDFICYYPD
;
A
#
# COMPACT_ATOMS: atom_id res chain seq x y z
N MET A 1 -26.24 39.35 24.56
CA MET A 1 -25.83 38.36 23.53
C MET A 1 -24.63 38.91 22.77
N ILE A 2 -23.79 38.05 22.21
CA ILE A 2 -22.65 38.47 21.37
C ILE A 2 -23.16 39.10 20.05
N PRO A 3 -22.74 40.33 19.69
CA PRO A 3 -23.12 40.96 18.43
C PRO A 3 -22.59 40.19 17.20
N LYS A 4 -23.46 39.98 16.20
CA LYS A 4 -23.11 39.31 14.93
C LYS A 4 -22.16 40.13 14.03
N THR A 5 -21.85 41.38 14.38
CA THR A 5 -20.96 42.27 13.63
C THR A 5 -19.48 41.92 13.77
N ILE A 6 -19.10 41.12 14.78
CA ILE A 6 -17.72 40.67 14.99
C ILE A 6 -17.40 39.53 14.00
N LYS A 7 -16.41 39.72 13.14
CA LYS A 7 -15.95 38.74 12.14
C LYS A 7 -14.70 37.99 12.60
N ARG A 8 -14.25 37.01 11.81
CA ARG A 8 -13.07 36.17 12.11
C ARG A 8 -11.79 37.01 12.20
N GLU A 9 -11.69 38.06 11.39
CA GLU A 9 -10.55 38.97 11.31
C GLU A 9 -10.41 39.80 12.59
N ASP A 10 -11.53 40.20 13.19
CA ASP A 10 -11.55 40.95 14.46
C ASP A 10 -11.08 40.09 15.64
N ILE A 11 -11.41 38.79 15.61
CA ILE A 11 -10.90 37.80 16.57
C ILE A 11 -9.38 37.65 16.44
N LEU A 12 -8.83 37.59 15.22
CA LEU A 12 -7.39 37.50 14.98
C LEU A 12 -6.65 38.77 15.45
N LYS A 13 -7.17 39.95 15.13
CA LYS A 13 -6.62 41.25 15.61
C LYS A 13 -6.65 41.34 17.14
N ALA A 14 -7.72 40.87 17.79
CA ALA A 14 -7.80 40.80 19.25
C ALA A 14 -6.73 39.86 19.84
N ILE A 15 -6.50 38.70 19.22
CA ILE A 15 -5.46 37.75 19.65
C ILE A 15 -4.05 38.37 19.50
N GLN A 16 -3.76 39.07 18.39
CA GLN A 16 -2.50 39.79 18.22
C GLN A 16 -2.27 40.86 19.32
N ASN A 17 -3.31 41.60 19.69
CA ASN A 17 -3.22 42.57 20.78
C ASN A 17 -2.97 41.91 22.15
N MET A 18 -3.54 40.72 22.38
CA MET A 18 -3.31 39.89 23.58
C MET A 18 -1.94 39.20 23.62
N ASP A 19 -1.26 39.08 22.47
CA ASP A 19 0.12 38.58 22.42
C ASP A 19 1.14 39.67 22.82
N LEU A 20 0.78 40.95 22.66
CA LEU A 20 1.60 42.10 23.06
C LEU A 20 1.36 42.54 24.51
N ASN A 21 0.20 42.21 25.11
CA ASN A 21 -0.21 42.67 26.43
C ASN A 21 -0.50 41.52 27.39
N ARG A 22 -0.04 41.62 28.65
CA ARG A 22 -0.37 40.60 29.67
C ARG A 22 -1.87 40.53 29.91
N ILE A 23 -2.43 39.31 29.83
CA ILE A 23 -3.84 39.04 30.12
C ILE A 23 -4.11 39.34 31.62
N PRO A 24 -5.11 40.18 31.97
CA PRO A 24 -5.44 40.42 33.37
C PRO A 24 -5.93 39.15 34.06
N LEU A 25 -5.42 38.85 35.26
CA LEU A 25 -5.75 37.62 36.03
C LEU A 25 -7.27 37.36 36.15
N LYS A 26 -8.07 38.43 36.34
CA LYS A 26 -9.55 38.35 36.42
C LYS A 26 -10.24 37.96 35.10
N ARG A 27 -9.53 37.95 33.97
CA ARG A 27 -10.02 37.61 32.62
C ARG A 27 -9.51 36.26 32.10
N GLU A 28 -8.77 35.51 32.91
CA GLU A 28 -8.22 34.21 32.51
C GLU A 28 -9.28 33.12 32.24
N ALA A 29 -8.87 32.15 31.41
CA ALA A 29 -9.65 30.97 31.08
C ALA A 29 -9.75 30.00 32.26
N LYS A 30 -10.94 29.88 32.85
CA LYS A 30 -11.23 28.86 33.89
C LYS A 30 -11.43 27.46 33.31
N LYS A 31 -12.44 27.26 32.44
CA LYS A 31 -12.84 25.94 31.92
C LYS A 31 -12.50 25.66 30.46
N PHE A 32 -12.40 26.69 29.62
CA PHE A 32 -12.19 26.55 28.17
C PHE A 32 -11.19 27.58 27.66
N VAL A 33 -10.35 27.21 26.71
CA VAL A 33 -9.38 28.05 26.00
C VAL A 33 -9.61 27.98 24.49
N LEU A 34 -9.43 29.10 23.79
CA LEU A 34 -9.25 29.12 22.34
C LEU A 34 -7.80 28.76 22.05
N SER A 35 -7.57 27.78 21.18
CA SER A 35 -6.22 27.34 20.79
C SER A 35 -5.89 27.82 19.38
N LEU A 36 -4.79 28.54 19.23
CA LEU A 36 -4.30 29.03 17.94
C LEU A 36 -2.76 29.08 17.95
N HIS A 37 -2.13 28.49 16.94
CA HIS A 37 -0.66 28.41 16.78
C HIS A 37 0.09 27.93 18.04
N GLY A 38 -0.48 26.98 18.78
CA GLY A 38 0.11 26.42 20.01
C GLY A 38 -0.11 27.26 21.28
N LYS A 39 -0.66 28.47 21.16
CA LYS A 39 -1.01 29.36 22.29
C LYS A 39 -2.48 29.21 22.68
N SER A 40 -2.80 29.54 23.95
CA SER A 40 -4.13 29.39 24.55
C SER A 40 -4.68 30.72 25.08
N TYR A 41 -5.88 31.11 24.63
CA TYR A 41 -6.49 32.42 24.92
C TYR A 41 -7.87 32.27 25.61
N PRO A 42 -8.26 33.15 26.55
CA PRO A 42 -9.59 33.11 27.17
C PRO A 42 -10.74 33.47 26.20
N PRO A 43 -11.66 32.54 25.87
CA PRO A 43 -12.66 32.73 24.82
C PRO A 43 -13.53 33.97 25.04
N LYS A 44 -13.97 34.21 26.29
CA LYS A 44 -14.81 35.35 26.63
C LYS A 44 -14.07 36.69 26.50
N TYR A 45 -12.75 36.72 26.75
CA TYR A 45 -11.98 37.96 26.68
C TYR A 45 -11.58 38.30 25.24
N VAL A 46 -11.23 37.30 24.43
CA VAL A 46 -10.98 37.47 22.99
C VAL A 46 -12.17 38.13 22.28
N ILE A 47 -13.40 37.67 22.54
CA ILE A 47 -14.63 38.27 21.96
C ILE A 47 -14.85 39.71 22.46
N SER A 48 -14.54 39.95 23.73
CA SER A 48 -14.69 41.25 24.39
C SER A 48 -13.77 42.32 23.78
N LEU A 49 -12.53 41.95 23.47
CA LEU A 49 -11.56 42.77 22.75
C LEU A 49 -11.85 42.89 21.25
N ALA A 50 -12.30 41.82 20.60
CA ALA A 50 -12.67 41.87 19.18
C ALA A 50 -13.80 42.88 18.90
N TYR A 51 -14.77 43.01 19.82
CA TYR A 51 -15.78 44.06 19.72
C TYR A 51 -15.22 45.48 19.84
N LYS A 52 -14.12 45.69 20.58
CA LYS A 52 -13.43 47.01 20.64
C LYS A 52 -12.94 47.44 19.26
N ASN A 53 -12.48 46.50 18.44
CA ASN A 53 -12.04 46.75 17.06
C ASN A 53 -13.19 47.17 16.14
N VAL A 54 -14.43 46.79 16.46
CA VAL A 54 -15.65 47.07 15.66
C VAL A 54 -16.39 48.31 16.15
N ALA A 55 -16.42 48.57 17.45
CA ALA A 55 -17.28 49.59 18.07
C ALA A 55 -16.52 50.60 18.96
N GLY A 56 -15.19 50.65 18.89
CA GLY A 56 -14.31 51.55 19.66
C GLY A 56 -14.20 51.25 21.17
N LYS A 57 -15.15 50.50 21.74
CA LYS A 57 -15.24 50.17 23.18
C LYS A 57 -15.33 48.68 23.43
N GLU A 58 -14.68 48.21 24.50
CA GLU A 58 -14.72 46.79 24.90
C GLU A 58 -16.15 46.35 25.22
N LEU A 59 -16.56 45.16 24.75
CA LEU A 59 -17.88 44.61 25.10
C LEU A 59 -17.89 44.20 26.57
N LYS A 60 -18.65 44.95 27.40
CA LYS A 60 -18.76 44.72 28.85
C LYS A 60 -19.05 43.25 29.14
N SER A 61 -18.22 42.63 29.97
CA SER A 61 -18.20 41.17 30.16
C SER A 61 -19.44 40.58 30.85
N ASN A 62 -20.39 41.40 31.30
CA ASN A 62 -21.69 40.99 31.83
C ASN A 62 -22.80 40.92 30.76
N THR A 63 -22.61 41.47 29.56
CA THR A 63 -23.63 41.53 28.48
C THR A 63 -23.80 40.24 27.67
N PHE A 64 -22.94 39.25 27.89
CA PHE A 64 -22.98 37.92 27.26
C PHE A 64 -22.43 36.84 28.20
N LYS A 65 -22.81 35.58 28.01
CA LYS A 65 -22.41 34.46 28.86
C LYS A 65 -21.07 33.87 28.41
N GLY A 66 -20.28 33.43 29.39
CA GLY A 66 -19.08 32.62 29.14
C GLY A 66 -19.44 31.16 28.88
N GLY A 67 -18.47 30.33 28.50
CA GLY A 67 -18.73 28.93 28.20
C GLY A 67 -19.49 28.78 26.89
N LEU A 68 -20.67 28.14 26.90
CA LEU A 68 -21.36 27.68 25.69
C LEU A 68 -21.60 28.80 24.64
N GLU A 69 -22.11 29.97 25.05
CA GLU A 69 -22.37 31.09 24.12
C GLU A 69 -21.07 31.57 23.44
N SER A 70 -20.04 31.87 24.23
CA SER A 70 -18.72 32.30 23.72
C SER A 70 -18.05 31.22 22.86
N ASN A 71 -18.09 29.98 23.29
CA ASN A 71 -17.44 28.85 22.62
C ASN A 71 -18.11 28.55 21.27
N ASN A 72 -19.44 28.56 21.21
CA ASN A 72 -20.18 28.29 19.98
C ASN A 72 -20.02 29.43 18.97
N PHE A 73 -19.95 30.69 19.42
CA PHE A 73 -19.66 31.83 18.56
C PHE A 73 -18.28 31.69 17.87
N LEU A 74 -17.23 31.41 18.65
CA LEU A 74 -15.88 31.24 18.12
C LEU A 74 -15.73 29.99 17.24
N LYS A 75 -16.40 28.88 17.58
CA LYS A 75 -16.45 27.69 16.72
C LYS A 75 -17.10 27.98 15.36
N LYS A 76 -18.19 28.76 15.32
CA LYS A 76 -18.85 29.20 14.07
C LYS A 76 -17.93 30.06 13.20
N LEU A 77 -17.03 30.85 13.81
CA LEU A 77 -15.98 31.59 13.11
C LEU A 77 -14.73 30.74 12.79
N GLY A 78 -14.77 29.42 12.99
CA GLY A 78 -13.70 28.48 12.64
C GLY A 78 -12.51 28.46 13.60
N PHE A 79 -12.73 28.70 14.91
CA PHE A 79 -11.70 28.60 15.94
C PHE A 79 -11.86 27.36 16.82
N VAL A 80 -10.73 26.74 17.17
CA VAL A 80 -10.68 25.55 18.03
C VAL A 80 -10.81 25.97 19.50
N ILE A 81 -11.78 25.41 20.21
CA ILE A 81 -11.98 25.60 21.65
C ILE A 81 -11.71 24.29 22.39
N ILE A 82 -10.75 24.30 23.31
CA ILE A 82 -10.31 23.14 24.11
C ILE A 82 -10.80 23.33 25.56
N LYS A 83 -11.22 22.24 26.23
CA LYS A 83 -11.53 22.25 27.66
C LYS A 83 -10.21 22.14 28.46
N LYS A 84 -9.97 23.02 29.44
CA LYS A 84 -8.85 22.88 30.37
C LYS A 84 -9.09 21.63 31.23
N HIS A 85 -8.21 20.64 31.14
CA HIS A 85 -8.18 19.53 32.10
C HIS A 85 -7.49 20.03 33.37
N GLY A 86 -8.29 20.43 34.35
CA GLY A 86 -7.78 21.07 35.59
C GLY A 86 -8.80 21.97 36.26
N SER A 87 -9.96 21.43 36.63
CA SER A 87 -10.83 21.97 37.70
C SER A 87 -11.90 20.93 38.00
N LEU A 88 -11.80 20.29 39.16
CA LEU A 88 -12.92 19.55 39.76
C LEU A 88 -14.02 20.56 40.05
N GLU A 89 -15.21 20.36 39.50
CA GLU A 89 -16.39 21.07 39.98
C GLU A 89 -16.85 20.40 41.28
N GLN A 90 -16.42 21.00 42.39
CA GLN A 90 -16.96 20.70 43.71
C GLN A 90 -18.46 21.01 43.71
N THR A 91 -19.27 20.00 44.02
CA THR A 91 -20.55 20.19 44.69
C THR A 91 -20.45 19.55 46.06
N GLU A 92 -20.36 20.36 47.09
CA GLU A 92 -20.56 19.99 48.49
C GLU A 92 -21.62 20.93 49.09
N PRO A 93 -22.46 20.42 50.01
CA PRO A 93 -22.11 20.52 51.43
C PRO A 93 -22.34 19.18 52.17
N LYS A 94 -21.74 18.89 53.35
CA LYS A 94 -21.50 19.79 54.49
C LYS A 94 -20.23 19.41 55.30
N LYS A 95 -19.40 20.44 55.58
CA LYS A 95 -18.67 20.78 56.85
C LYS A 95 -18.39 19.61 57.83
N LYS A 96 -17.14 19.42 58.32
CA LYS A 96 -16.44 20.32 59.26
C LYS A 96 -14.93 19.98 59.39
N ASN A 97 -14.11 21.03 59.61
CA ASN A 97 -12.80 21.12 60.29
C ASN A 97 -11.66 20.19 59.79
N ALA A 98 -10.57 20.69 59.15
CA ALA A 98 -9.43 21.44 59.73
C ALA A 98 -8.54 20.56 60.65
N THR A 99 -7.20 20.46 60.52
CA THR A 99 -6.25 21.22 59.67
C THR A 99 -4.89 20.53 59.43
N THR A 100 -4.22 20.88 58.32
CA THR A 100 -2.74 20.92 58.10
C THR A 100 -1.89 19.63 58.01
N ILE A 101 -1.22 19.44 56.85
CA ILE A 101 0.13 18.84 56.75
C ILE A 101 1.03 19.73 55.87
N LYS A 102 2.29 19.91 56.26
CA LYS A 102 3.26 20.86 55.68
C LYS A 102 3.91 20.37 54.37
N LEU A 103 4.25 21.32 53.50
CA LEU A 103 5.12 21.12 52.32
C LEU A 103 6.57 20.82 52.73
N LYS A 104 7.20 19.81 52.11
CA LYS A 104 8.64 19.80 51.77
C LYS A 104 8.89 19.09 50.43
N ILE A 105 9.85 19.63 49.68
CA ILE A 105 10.38 19.21 48.37
C ILE A 105 11.90 18.98 48.59
N PRO A 106 12.69 18.30 47.73
CA PRO A 106 12.53 17.04 46.97
C PRO A 106 13.57 15.97 47.40
N LYS A 107 13.64 14.80 46.74
CA LYS A 107 14.91 14.27 46.16
C LYS A 107 14.73 13.05 45.24
N LYS A 108 15.78 12.76 44.48
CA LYS A 108 15.90 11.71 43.46
C LYS A 108 15.68 10.28 44.01
N GLY A 109 15.13 9.42 43.14
CA GLY A 109 15.48 8.00 43.10
C GLY A 109 14.64 7.06 43.96
N LYS A 110 13.79 6.26 43.29
CA LYS A 110 13.60 4.83 43.57
C LYS A 110 12.97 4.15 42.36
N SER A 111 13.48 2.99 42.00
CA SER A 111 12.93 2.14 40.95
C SER A 111 11.65 1.46 41.45
N TYR A 112 10.60 1.49 40.64
CA TYR A 112 9.45 0.61 40.84
C TYR A 112 9.60 -0.59 39.91
N ARG A 113 9.81 -1.78 40.49
CA ARG A 113 9.76 -3.05 39.75
C ARG A 113 8.32 -3.32 39.32
N VAL A 114 8.20 -3.92 38.14
CA VAL A 114 6.95 -4.23 37.45
C VAL A 114 6.18 -5.36 38.13
N ASN A 115 4.87 -5.19 38.35
CA ASN A 115 3.88 -6.21 37.98
C ASN A 115 2.43 -5.69 38.03
N GLU A 116 1.96 -5.12 36.93
CA GLU A 116 0.55 -5.19 36.54
C GLU A 116 0.46 -5.98 35.22
N LYS A 117 -0.47 -6.93 35.16
CA LYS A 117 -0.70 -7.75 33.95
C LYS A 117 -1.32 -6.88 32.86
N HIS A 118 -0.48 -6.34 31.98
CA HIS A 118 -0.91 -5.58 30.81
C HIS A 118 -1.89 -6.39 29.93
N THR A 119 -3.16 -5.99 29.89
CA THR A 119 -4.23 -6.61 29.10
C THR A 119 -4.36 -5.99 27.70
N GLU A 120 -5.29 -6.50 26.88
CA GLU A 120 -5.62 -5.90 25.58
C GLU A 120 -6.46 -4.63 25.68
N HIS A 121 -7.29 -4.51 26.73
CA HIS A 121 -8.07 -3.30 27.04
C HIS A 121 -7.23 -2.15 27.63
N CYS A 122 -5.91 -2.15 27.43
CA CYS A 122 -5.00 -1.14 27.95
C CYS A 122 -5.30 0.22 27.31
N THR A 123 -5.94 1.12 28.07
CA THR A 123 -6.25 2.50 27.65
C THR A 123 -5.01 3.26 27.20
N GLU A 124 -3.87 3.03 27.87
CA GLU A 124 -2.59 3.63 27.48
C GLU A 124 -2.03 3.12 26.14
N CYS A 125 -2.35 1.88 25.72
CA CYS A 125 -2.06 1.46 24.34
C CYS A 125 -2.86 2.30 23.34
N LYS A 126 -4.17 2.45 23.54
CA LYS A 126 -5.02 3.26 22.66
C LYS A 126 -4.61 4.75 22.67
N ASN A 127 -4.14 5.27 23.81
CA ASN A 127 -3.63 6.64 23.91
C ASN A 127 -2.28 6.83 23.18
N LYS A 128 -1.33 5.89 23.31
CA LYS A 128 -0.06 5.98 22.55
C LYS A 128 -0.26 5.85 21.04
N ILE A 129 -1.15 4.96 20.59
CA ILE A 129 -1.49 4.82 19.17
C ILE A 129 -2.06 6.13 18.62
N TYR A 130 -3.00 6.76 19.34
CA TYR A 130 -3.52 8.08 18.96
C TYR A 130 -2.41 9.12 18.77
N LEU A 131 -1.52 9.26 19.76
CA LEU A 131 -0.43 10.23 19.72
C LEU A 131 0.57 9.94 18.59
N LEU A 132 0.88 8.68 18.32
CA LEU A 132 1.74 8.27 17.21
C LEU A 132 1.08 8.58 15.85
N LEU A 133 -0.21 8.28 15.69
CA LEU A 133 -0.96 8.63 14.49
C LEU A 133 -1.00 10.16 14.28
N GLN A 134 -1.21 10.95 15.34
CA GLN A 134 -1.14 12.42 15.26
C GLN A 134 0.24 12.93 14.84
N LYS A 135 1.32 12.33 15.34
CA LYS A 135 2.69 12.68 14.92
C LYS A 135 2.97 12.37 13.45
N ILE A 136 2.26 11.40 12.87
CA ILE A 136 2.43 10.99 11.46
C ILE A 136 1.53 11.80 10.53
N TYR A 137 0.23 11.87 10.83
CA TYR A 137 -0.82 12.38 9.93
C TYR A 137 -1.37 13.75 10.32
N LYS A 138 -0.91 14.32 11.45
CA LYS A 138 -1.36 15.60 12.06
C LYS A 138 -2.80 15.57 12.58
N GLN A 139 -3.77 15.17 11.75
CA GLN A 139 -5.18 15.05 12.11
C GLN A 139 -5.56 13.58 12.33
N VAL A 140 -6.19 13.31 13.47
CA VAL A 140 -6.74 12.00 13.84
C VAL A 140 -7.97 12.24 14.70
N GLU A 141 -9.07 11.59 14.35
CA GLU A 141 -10.30 11.54 15.12
C GLU A 141 -10.39 10.19 15.82
N ARG A 142 -10.87 10.17 17.07
CA ARG A 142 -11.08 8.96 17.86
C ARG A 142 -12.56 8.61 17.89
N ASP A 143 -12.86 7.32 18.00
CA ASP A 143 -14.22 6.81 18.20
C ASP A 143 -15.18 7.37 17.11
N TYR A 144 -14.65 7.50 15.88
CA TYR A 144 -15.24 8.29 14.81
C TYR A 144 -16.53 7.64 14.31
N LYS A 145 -17.62 8.39 14.33
CA LYS A 145 -18.95 7.88 13.98
C LYS A 145 -19.08 7.71 12.46
N ILE A 146 -19.13 6.46 12.04
CA ILE A 146 -19.34 6.11 10.64
C ILE A 146 -20.85 6.13 10.35
N GLU A 147 -21.31 7.14 9.62
CA GLU A 147 -22.66 7.18 9.07
C GLU A 147 -22.82 6.12 7.96
N LEU A 148 -23.17 4.89 8.33
CA LEU A 148 -23.41 3.74 7.45
C LEU A 148 -24.46 2.81 8.09
N SER A 149 -25.38 2.26 7.29
CA SER A 149 -26.35 1.26 7.76
C SER A 149 -25.68 -0.07 8.12
N THR A 150 -26.35 -0.93 8.87
CA THR A 150 -25.96 -2.34 9.01
C THR A 150 -26.85 -3.33 8.27
N HIS A 151 -27.98 -2.88 7.70
CA HIS A 151 -28.93 -3.75 7.02
C HIS A 151 -28.52 -4.00 5.58
N LEU A 152 -28.32 -5.27 5.20
CA LEU A 152 -27.90 -5.67 3.84
C LEU A 152 -28.75 -5.03 2.72
N LYS A 153 -30.06 -4.88 2.96
CA LYS A 153 -31.02 -4.32 1.99
C LYS A 153 -30.69 -2.87 1.57
N ASP A 154 -29.98 -2.11 2.40
CA ASP A 154 -29.66 -0.69 2.16
C ASP A 154 -28.43 -0.53 1.23
N PHE A 155 -27.79 -1.63 0.85
CA PHE A 155 -26.64 -1.68 -0.07
C PHE A 155 -27.01 -2.17 -1.48
N LYS A 156 -28.30 -2.38 -1.78
CA LYS A 156 -28.80 -3.00 -3.03
C LYS A 156 -28.25 -2.38 -4.31
N ASP A 157 -28.13 -1.06 -4.34
CA ASP A 157 -27.75 -0.30 -5.53
C ASP A 157 -26.21 -0.21 -5.71
N LEU A 158 -25.43 -0.78 -4.78
CA LEU A 158 -23.98 -0.79 -4.85
C LEU A 158 -23.46 -2.00 -5.64
N LYS A 159 -22.39 -1.78 -6.43
CA LYS A 159 -21.69 -2.84 -7.17
C LYS A 159 -21.22 -4.01 -6.29
N SER A 160 -20.95 -3.76 -5.00
CA SER A 160 -20.54 -4.76 -4.01
C SER A 160 -21.69 -5.52 -3.34
N TYR A 161 -22.96 -5.24 -3.69
CA TYR A 161 -24.13 -5.87 -3.07
C TYR A 161 -24.11 -7.40 -3.15
N LYS A 162 -23.70 -7.97 -4.30
CA LYS A 162 -23.65 -9.43 -4.51
C LYS A 162 -22.66 -10.10 -3.55
N GLN A 163 -21.50 -9.47 -3.34
CA GLN A 163 -20.45 -9.90 -2.43
C GLN A 163 -20.90 -9.77 -0.97
N LEU A 164 -21.48 -8.63 -0.60
CA LEU A 164 -22.05 -8.39 0.73
C LEU A 164 -23.17 -9.39 1.06
N LYS A 165 -24.07 -9.66 0.11
CA LYS A 165 -25.13 -10.67 0.25
C LYS A 165 -24.54 -12.06 0.47
N ARG A 166 -23.52 -12.46 -0.30
CA ARG A 166 -22.83 -13.74 -0.11
C ARG A 166 -22.22 -13.86 1.29
N ILE A 167 -21.53 -12.83 1.78
CA ILE A 167 -20.93 -12.83 3.13
C ILE A 167 -22.02 -12.92 4.21
N HIS A 168 -23.09 -12.14 4.07
CA HIS A 168 -24.22 -12.15 5.01
C HIS A 168 -24.91 -13.53 5.05
N THR A 169 -25.19 -14.13 3.89
CA THR A 169 -25.78 -15.48 3.81
C THR A 169 -24.84 -16.55 4.39
N ALA A 170 -23.52 -16.44 4.17
CA ALA A 170 -22.56 -17.36 4.78
C ALA A 170 -22.54 -17.26 6.32
N LEU A 171 -22.76 -16.08 6.89
CA LEU A 171 -22.94 -15.90 8.34
C LEU A 171 -24.27 -16.51 8.84
N GLN A 172 -25.37 -16.27 8.13
CA GLN A 172 -26.69 -16.84 8.48
C GLN A 172 -26.63 -18.38 8.49
N ASN A 173 -26.03 -18.97 7.45
CA ASN A 173 -25.91 -20.42 7.29
C ASN A 173 -24.95 -21.09 8.28
N TYR A 174 -24.09 -20.35 8.98
CA TYR A 174 -23.10 -20.95 9.91
C TYR A 174 -23.75 -21.56 11.15
N ARG A 175 -24.72 -20.87 11.76
CA ARG A 175 -25.45 -21.32 12.96
C ARG A 175 -26.98 -21.18 12.84
N GLY A 176 -27.50 -20.86 11.66
CA GLY A 176 -28.93 -20.66 11.42
C GLY A 176 -29.49 -19.32 11.92
N PHE A 177 -28.64 -18.38 12.33
CA PHE A 177 -29.08 -17.08 12.85
C PHE A 177 -29.42 -16.13 11.70
N GLU A 178 -30.68 -16.07 11.31
CA GLU A 178 -31.13 -15.16 10.24
C GLU A 178 -31.07 -13.68 10.64
N ASN A 179 -31.30 -13.38 11.93
CA ASN A 179 -31.55 -12.03 12.45
C ASN A 179 -30.47 -11.54 13.43
N PHE A 180 -29.20 -11.49 12.99
CA PHE A 180 -28.09 -10.94 13.78
C PHE A 180 -27.88 -9.42 13.61
N THR A 181 -28.42 -8.78 12.57
CA THR A 181 -28.33 -7.33 12.35
C THR A 181 -29.34 -6.57 13.21
N ARG A 182 -28.91 -6.03 14.36
CA ARG A 182 -29.81 -5.34 15.31
C ARG A 182 -29.68 -3.82 15.35
N ALA A 183 -28.47 -3.27 15.19
CA ALA A 183 -28.27 -1.83 15.13
C ALA A 183 -28.61 -1.27 13.75
N ASN A 184 -29.32 -0.14 13.67
CA ASN A 184 -29.64 0.51 12.39
C ASN A 184 -28.42 1.17 11.73
N LYS A 185 -27.41 1.55 12.51
CA LYS A 185 -26.14 2.12 12.04
C LYS A 185 -24.98 1.40 12.70
N ILE A 186 -23.85 1.35 12.01
CA ILE A 186 -22.64 0.73 12.55
C ILE A 186 -22.05 1.57 13.71
N SER A 187 -21.35 0.90 14.63
CA SER A 187 -20.55 1.60 15.64
C SER A 187 -19.41 2.38 14.98
N GLY A 188 -18.87 3.38 15.67
CA GLY A 188 -17.67 4.07 15.22
C GLY A 188 -16.45 3.15 15.10
N CYS A 189 -15.42 3.65 14.44
CA CYS A 189 -14.07 3.05 14.40
C CYS A 189 -13.18 3.63 15.51
N ASP A 190 -12.19 2.87 15.97
CA ASP A 190 -11.23 3.36 16.99
C ASP A 190 -10.55 4.68 16.55
N TYR A 191 -10.09 4.75 15.30
CA TYR A 191 -9.47 5.94 14.72
C TYR A 191 -9.90 6.19 13.28
N PHE A 192 -10.09 7.46 12.94
CA PHE A 192 -10.19 7.96 11.56
C PHE A 192 -9.08 8.97 11.30
N ILE A 193 -8.41 8.83 10.15
CA ILE A 193 -7.33 9.69 9.71
C ILE A 193 -7.84 10.44 8.47
N PRO A 194 -8.28 11.71 8.58
CA PRO A 194 -8.92 12.43 7.46
C PRO A 194 -8.03 12.66 6.24
N ASN A 195 -6.71 12.73 6.43
CA ASN A 195 -5.72 12.84 5.36
C ASN A 195 -4.57 11.86 5.65
N PRO A 196 -4.35 10.81 4.84
CA PRO A 196 -4.90 10.59 3.50
C PRO A 196 -6.32 9.99 3.42
N GLY A 197 -7.04 9.82 4.53
CA GLY A 197 -8.44 9.35 4.52
C GLY A 197 -8.58 7.84 4.67
N PHE A 198 -8.35 7.29 5.88
CA PHE A 198 -8.58 5.88 6.19
C PHE A 198 -9.07 5.67 7.64
N ILE A 199 -9.64 4.51 7.93
CA ILE A 199 -9.94 4.07 9.31
C ILE A 199 -8.88 3.09 9.81
N LEU A 200 -8.61 3.11 11.11
CA LEU A 200 -7.77 2.14 11.80
C LEU A 200 -8.51 1.51 12.99
N GLU A 201 -8.60 0.18 13.02
CA GLU A 201 -9.16 -0.60 14.13
C GLU A 201 -8.05 -1.22 15.00
N PHE A 202 -8.28 -1.23 16.32
CA PHE A 202 -7.42 -1.86 17.33
C PHE A 202 -8.05 -3.18 17.80
N ASP A 203 -7.92 -4.23 16.99
CA ASP A 203 -8.58 -5.52 17.23
C ASP A 203 -8.07 -6.21 18.52
N GLU A 204 -8.96 -6.32 19.49
CA GLU A 204 -8.82 -7.17 20.67
C GLU A 204 -9.13 -8.65 20.34
N SER A 205 -8.72 -9.59 21.19
CA SER A 205 -8.84 -11.04 20.93
C SER A 205 -10.27 -11.48 20.61
N GLN A 206 -11.28 -10.81 21.20
CA GLN A 206 -12.72 -11.07 20.99
C GLN A 206 -13.20 -10.92 19.53
N HIS A 207 -12.43 -10.28 18.64
CA HIS A 207 -12.75 -10.17 17.22
C HIS A 207 -12.35 -11.40 16.41
N PHE A 208 -11.54 -12.31 16.97
CA PHE A 208 -10.95 -13.46 16.26
C PHE A 208 -11.77 -14.73 16.48
N THR A 209 -12.92 -14.80 15.81
CA THR A 209 -13.98 -15.81 15.97
C THR A 209 -14.21 -16.59 14.68
N THR A 210 -14.90 -17.72 14.72
CA THR A 210 -15.25 -18.49 13.50
C THR A 210 -16.11 -17.68 12.52
N PRO A 211 -17.15 -16.92 12.94
CA PRO A 211 -17.83 -15.99 12.05
C PRO A 211 -16.90 -14.96 11.40
N ARG A 212 -15.91 -14.43 12.12
CA ARG A 212 -14.93 -13.51 11.53
C ARG A 212 -14.09 -14.20 10.43
N LYS A 213 -13.62 -15.42 10.67
CA LYS A 213 -12.96 -16.25 9.64
C LYS A 213 -13.85 -16.40 8.40
N ILE A 214 -15.13 -16.75 8.57
CA ILE A 214 -16.09 -16.95 7.46
C ILE A 214 -16.24 -15.67 6.63
N THR A 215 -16.31 -14.50 7.27
CA THR A 215 -16.34 -13.22 6.54
C THR A 215 -15.08 -13.01 5.70
N LEU A 216 -13.90 -13.12 6.32
CA LEU A 216 -12.61 -12.89 5.67
C LEU A 216 -12.33 -13.86 4.50
N GLN A 217 -12.79 -15.11 4.61
CA GLN A 217 -12.72 -16.11 3.54
C GLN A 217 -13.67 -15.82 2.37
N ASN A 218 -14.75 -15.07 2.60
CA ASN A 218 -15.70 -14.64 1.56
C ASN A 218 -15.48 -13.19 1.10
N TYR A 219 -14.43 -12.50 1.59
CA TYR A 219 -14.03 -11.21 1.05
C TYR A 219 -13.61 -11.36 -0.41
N PRO A 220 -14.13 -10.53 -1.33
CA PRO A 220 -13.73 -10.57 -2.72
C PRO A 220 -12.22 -10.34 -2.90
N LEU A 221 -11.71 -10.76 -4.06
CA LEU A 221 -10.32 -10.55 -4.43
C LEU A 221 -10.04 -9.07 -4.68
N GLU A 222 -11.01 -8.35 -5.25
CA GLU A 222 -10.97 -6.92 -5.55
C GLU A 222 -11.11 -5.98 -4.33
N LEU A 223 -11.34 -6.50 -3.12
CA LEU A 223 -11.35 -5.67 -1.90
C LEU A 223 -9.93 -5.56 -1.30
N THR A 224 -9.28 -4.43 -1.58
CA THR A 224 -8.02 -4.03 -0.94
C THR A 224 -8.26 -3.65 0.52
N VAL A 225 -7.50 -4.28 1.43
CA VAL A 225 -7.50 -4.00 2.88
C VAL A 225 -6.08 -3.75 3.38
N GLY A 226 -5.91 -2.82 4.30
CA GLY A 226 -4.62 -2.47 4.93
C GLY A 226 -4.22 -3.43 6.05
N PHE A 227 -4.54 -4.73 5.91
CA PHE A 227 -4.13 -5.79 6.82
C PHE A 227 -4.12 -7.16 6.10
N SER A 228 -3.36 -8.12 6.61
CA SER A 228 -3.29 -9.45 6.00
C SER A 228 -4.53 -10.29 6.34
N LYS A 229 -5.40 -10.52 5.34
CA LYS A 229 -6.56 -11.43 5.46
C LYS A 229 -6.13 -12.81 6.00
N GLY A 230 -5.07 -13.40 5.44
CA GLY A 230 -4.52 -14.69 5.88
C GLY A 230 -4.06 -14.72 7.33
N ASN A 231 -3.34 -13.69 7.81
CA ASN A 231 -2.92 -13.61 9.21
C ASN A 231 -4.12 -13.41 10.16
N TRP A 232 -5.17 -12.73 9.72
CA TRP A 232 -6.40 -12.56 10.51
C TRP A 232 -7.24 -13.84 10.54
N ILE A 233 -7.38 -14.55 9.41
CA ILE A 233 -7.98 -15.89 9.33
C ILE A 233 -7.24 -16.83 10.27
N LYS A 234 -5.90 -16.91 10.18
CA LYS A 234 -5.09 -17.74 11.07
C LYS A 234 -5.28 -17.36 12.54
N LYS A 235 -5.38 -16.07 12.87
CA LYS A 235 -5.70 -15.66 14.25
C LYS A 235 -7.08 -16.09 14.73
N CYS A 236 -8.08 -16.15 13.84
CA CYS A 236 -9.40 -16.70 14.18
C CYS A 236 -9.33 -18.21 14.42
N GLU A 237 -8.43 -18.93 13.75
CA GLU A 237 -8.15 -20.36 13.97
C GLU A 237 -7.37 -20.58 15.27
N ASP A 238 -6.25 -19.87 15.45
CA ASP A 238 -5.34 -19.98 16.61
C ASP A 238 -6.03 -19.56 17.92
N LEU A 239 -6.86 -18.51 17.91
CA LEU A 239 -7.51 -17.97 19.11
C LEU A 239 -8.91 -18.53 19.34
N ASN A 240 -9.62 -18.94 18.28
CA ASN A 240 -10.95 -19.55 18.27
C ASN A 240 -11.91 -18.96 19.32
N ARG A 241 -11.99 -17.61 19.39
CA ARG A 241 -12.83 -16.95 20.39
C ARG A 241 -14.30 -17.14 20.05
N LYS A 242 -15.11 -17.15 21.12
CA LYS A 242 -16.55 -17.29 21.06
C LYS A 242 -17.16 -16.36 22.10
N ASP A 243 -18.19 -15.63 21.71
CA ASP A 243 -18.99 -14.75 22.56
C ASP A 243 -20.45 -14.91 22.13
N ASN A 244 -21.22 -15.61 22.96
CA ASN A 244 -22.56 -16.12 22.65
C ASN A 244 -23.66 -15.42 23.47
N ASP A 245 -23.43 -14.21 23.98
CA ASP A 245 -24.44 -13.44 24.70
C ASP A 245 -24.68 -12.06 24.05
N PRO A 246 -25.70 -11.85 23.21
CA PRO A 246 -26.67 -12.84 22.75
C PRO A 246 -26.04 -13.87 21.81
N VAL A 247 -26.72 -14.99 21.59
CA VAL A 247 -26.22 -16.17 20.85
C VAL A 247 -25.62 -15.88 19.47
N PHE A 248 -26.07 -14.81 18.82
CA PHE A 248 -25.67 -14.35 17.49
C PHE A 248 -24.59 -13.25 17.49
N ARG A 249 -23.99 -12.93 18.64
CA ARG A 249 -23.10 -11.76 18.78
C ARG A 249 -21.85 -11.87 17.91
N ASP A 250 -21.27 -13.06 17.73
CA ASP A 250 -20.10 -13.22 16.87
C ASP A 250 -20.41 -13.01 15.38
N GLU A 251 -21.57 -13.44 14.88
CA GLU A 251 -22.04 -13.10 13.52
C GLU A 251 -22.24 -11.59 13.37
N GLN A 252 -22.87 -10.95 14.36
CA GLN A 252 -23.07 -9.50 14.37
C GLN A 252 -21.73 -8.75 14.35
N ARG A 253 -20.78 -9.13 15.20
CA ARG A 253 -19.44 -8.54 15.29
C ARG A 253 -18.68 -8.72 13.96
N ALA A 254 -18.70 -9.92 13.40
CA ALA A 254 -18.05 -10.23 12.12
C ALA A 254 -18.67 -9.46 10.94
N TRP A 255 -20.00 -9.32 10.91
CA TRP A 255 -20.71 -8.52 9.91
C TRP A 255 -20.37 -7.03 10.02
N TYR A 256 -20.35 -6.47 11.24
CA TYR A 256 -20.00 -5.06 11.42
C TYR A 256 -18.54 -4.81 11.07
N ASP A 257 -17.62 -5.71 11.42
CA ASP A 257 -16.25 -5.64 10.95
C ASP A 257 -16.10 -5.78 9.43
N THR A 258 -17.00 -6.53 8.76
CA THR A 258 -17.10 -6.55 7.30
C THR A 258 -17.49 -5.19 6.73
N LEU A 259 -18.53 -4.57 7.25
CA LEU A 259 -19.00 -3.28 6.76
C LEU A 259 -17.98 -2.15 6.99
N ARG A 260 -17.20 -2.21 8.08
CA ARG A 260 -16.02 -1.34 8.27
C ARG A 260 -14.95 -1.57 7.20
N ASP A 261 -14.65 -2.82 6.88
CA ASP A 261 -13.58 -3.13 5.91
C ASP A 261 -13.96 -2.77 4.47
N PHE A 262 -15.27 -2.80 4.15
CA PHE A 262 -15.83 -2.33 2.87
C PHE A 262 -16.03 -0.80 2.80
N LEU A 263 -15.88 -0.05 3.90
CA LEU A 263 -16.02 1.41 3.93
C LEU A 263 -15.21 2.18 2.86
N PRO A 264 -13.98 1.76 2.49
CA PRO A 264 -13.24 2.29 1.33
C PRO A 264 -14.09 2.38 0.05
N ILE A 265 -14.84 1.32 -0.28
CA ILE A 265 -15.70 1.24 -1.46
C ILE A 265 -16.90 2.21 -1.34
N PHE A 266 -17.40 2.42 -0.13
CA PHE A 266 -18.61 3.22 0.11
C PHE A 266 -18.35 4.73 0.21
N LYS A 267 -17.14 5.14 0.63
CA LYS A 267 -16.83 6.54 0.98
C LYS A 267 -15.54 7.08 0.34
N SER A 268 -15.00 6.40 -0.66
CA SER A 268 -13.75 6.78 -1.34
C SER A 268 -12.58 6.99 -0.36
N LEU A 269 -12.49 6.12 0.65
CA LEU A 269 -11.40 6.11 1.62
C LEU A 269 -10.31 5.14 1.15
N ASN A 270 -9.09 5.37 1.61
CA ASN A 270 -8.00 4.40 1.52
C ASN A 270 -8.29 3.13 2.35
N PRO A 271 -7.66 1.99 2.01
CA PRO A 271 -7.90 0.70 2.67
C PRO A 271 -7.89 0.74 4.20
N SER A 272 -8.86 0.06 4.82
CA SER A 272 -8.98 -0.04 6.28
C SER A 272 -7.76 -0.75 6.89
N ILE A 273 -7.11 -0.12 7.87
CA ILE A 273 -5.95 -0.70 8.56
C ILE A 273 -6.42 -1.39 9.84
N ARG A 274 -5.90 -2.59 10.13
CA ARG A 274 -6.18 -3.30 11.40
C ARG A 274 -4.93 -3.64 12.17
N ILE A 275 -4.93 -3.38 13.48
CA ILE A 275 -3.81 -3.71 14.37
C ILE A 275 -4.23 -4.54 15.57
N PHE A 276 -3.65 -5.74 15.69
CA PHE A 276 -3.92 -6.67 16.79
C PHE A 276 -3.35 -6.14 18.12
N ALA A 277 -4.20 -6.03 19.13
CA ALA A 277 -3.88 -5.48 20.43
C ALA A 277 -2.66 -6.15 21.08
N LYS A 278 -2.63 -7.50 21.11
CA LYS A 278 -1.54 -8.29 21.69
C LYS A 278 -0.31 -8.46 20.79
N ARG A 279 -0.16 -7.71 19.68
CA ARG A 279 1.08 -7.74 18.87
C ARG A 279 2.31 -7.28 19.68
N MET A 280 2.13 -6.25 20.53
CA MET A 280 3.14 -5.77 21.47
C MET A 280 2.47 -4.89 22.54
N LYS A 281 3.21 -4.51 23.58
CA LYS A 281 2.75 -3.49 24.53
C LYS A 281 2.91 -2.10 23.89
N TRP A 282 1.90 -1.62 23.17
CA TRP A 282 1.97 -0.35 22.44
C TRP A 282 2.21 0.86 23.35
N CYS A 283 1.84 0.77 24.62
CA CYS A 283 2.10 1.78 25.64
C CYS A 283 3.60 2.06 25.88
N THR A 284 4.50 1.15 25.48
CA THR A 284 5.96 1.33 25.62
C THR A 284 6.60 2.17 24.51
N LEU A 285 5.84 2.61 23.51
CA LEU A 285 6.34 3.50 22.44
C LEU A 285 6.30 4.97 22.89
N ASP A 286 7.34 5.74 22.59
CA ASP A 286 7.34 7.18 22.81
C ASP A 286 7.00 7.97 21.52
N PRO A 287 5.87 8.70 21.46
CA PRO A 287 5.52 9.57 20.34
C PRO A 287 6.48 10.75 20.10
N ASN A 288 7.45 11.00 20.98
CA ASN A 288 8.50 11.99 20.77
C ASN A 288 9.84 11.37 20.32
N ASN A 289 9.98 10.04 20.35
CA ASN A 289 11.18 9.33 19.89
C ASN A 289 11.10 9.03 18.38
N PRO A 290 11.98 9.58 17.53
CA PRO A 290 11.96 9.32 16.09
C PRO A 290 12.11 7.84 15.72
N LYS A 291 12.80 7.03 16.54
CA LYS A 291 12.93 5.59 16.33
C LYS A 291 11.61 4.86 16.53
N ASP A 292 10.82 5.24 17.54
CA ASP A 292 9.50 4.66 17.80
C ASP A 292 8.46 5.12 16.79
N ILE A 293 8.52 6.38 16.34
CA ILE A 293 7.71 6.86 15.21
C ILE A 293 8.05 6.05 13.95
N LYS A 294 9.35 5.84 13.63
CA LYS A 294 9.78 5.02 12.49
C LYS A 294 9.34 3.56 12.62
N LYS A 295 9.42 2.97 13.82
CA LYS A 295 8.93 1.62 14.13
C LYS A 295 7.41 1.52 13.94
N PHE A 296 6.64 2.47 14.46
CA PHE A 296 5.19 2.49 14.29
C PHE A 296 4.78 2.70 12.83
N LYS A 297 5.42 3.64 12.10
CA LYS A 297 5.29 3.75 10.63
C LYS A 297 5.60 2.43 9.95
N SER A 298 6.66 1.72 10.35
CA SER A 298 6.98 0.40 9.79
C SER A 298 5.91 -0.65 10.07
N ILE A 299 5.19 -0.60 11.20
CA ILE A 299 4.11 -1.54 11.51
C ILE A 299 2.82 -1.22 10.72
N LEU A 300 2.56 0.05 10.42
CA LEU A 300 1.51 0.46 9.49
C LEU A 300 1.88 0.06 8.05
N ASN A 301 3.12 0.34 7.63
CA ASN A 301 3.61 0.06 6.28
C ASN A 301 3.84 -1.43 6.02
N GLU A 302 4.23 -2.24 7.01
CA GLU A 302 4.24 -3.72 6.93
C GLU A 302 2.88 -4.28 6.53
N LYS A 303 1.80 -3.55 6.83
CA LYS A 303 0.42 -3.99 6.59
C LYS A 303 -0.16 -3.49 5.27
N LEU A 304 0.38 -2.40 4.77
CA LEU A 304 0.25 -1.94 3.37
C LEU A 304 1.23 -2.66 2.41
N ALA A 305 2.12 -3.53 2.92
CA ALA A 305 3.08 -4.30 2.13
C ALA A 305 2.86 -5.83 2.17
N ASN A 306 1.69 -6.30 2.66
CA ASN A 306 1.36 -7.72 2.63
C ASN A 306 0.87 -8.13 1.25
N PHE A 307 1.79 -8.51 0.38
CA PHE A 307 1.46 -9.21 -0.87
C PHE A 307 0.48 -10.38 -0.58
N ASN A 308 -0.70 -10.43 -1.20
CA ASN A 308 -1.39 -11.70 -1.31
C ASN A 308 -0.68 -12.51 -2.39
N ILE A 309 -0.33 -13.77 -2.13
CA ILE A 309 0.33 -14.61 -3.13
C ILE A 309 -0.45 -15.90 -3.25
N ASP A 310 -1.14 -16.04 -4.37
CA ASP A 310 -1.81 -17.29 -4.73
C ASP A 310 -0.78 -18.16 -5.47
N ILE A 311 -0.73 -19.45 -5.13
CA ILE A 311 0.27 -20.40 -5.66
C ILE A 311 -0.45 -21.50 -6.43
N ILE A 312 -0.05 -21.72 -7.68
CA ILE A 312 -0.50 -22.86 -8.49
C ILE A 312 0.71 -23.76 -8.72
N VAL A 313 0.60 -25.01 -8.28
CA VAL A 313 1.70 -25.99 -8.29
C VAL A 313 1.39 -27.10 -9.29
N GLU A 314 2.08 -27.12 -10.43
CA GLU A 314 2.11 -28.31 -11.29
C GLU A 314 3.14 -29.33 -10.78
N PRO A 315 2.94 -30.64 -10.98
CA PRO A 315 3.94 -31.66 -10.63
C PRO A 315 5.21 -31.46 -11.48
N ASP A 316 6.41 -31.57 -10.92
CA ASP A 316 7.69 -31.42 -11.65
C ASP A 316 7.80 -30.10 -12.46
N PRO A 317 7.68 -28.94 -11.81
CA PRO A 317 7.70 -27.66 -12.50
C PRO A 317 9.08 -27.37 -13.10
N TYR A 318 9.13 -27.01 -14.38
CA TYR A 318 10.38 -26.60 -15.03
C TYR A 318 10.65 -25.10 -14.80
N PHE A 319 9.59 -24.31 -14.66
CA PHE A 319 9.65 -22.88 -14.39
C PHE A 319 9.00 -22.56 -13.04
N ALA A 320 9.53 -21.60 -12.32
CA ALA A 320 8.77 -20.79 -11.38
C ALA A 320 8.50 -19.43 -12.04
N ARG A 321 7.29 -18.90 -11.89
CA ARG A 321 6.89 -17.64 -12.51
C ARG A 321 6.29 -16.72 -11.46
N ILE A 322 6.84 -15.52 -11.35
CA ILE A 322 6.32 -14.47 -10.50
C ILE A 322 5.55 -13.50 -11.41
N THR A 323 4.24 -13.45 -11.22
CA THR A 323 3.32 -12.57 -11.95
C THR A 323 2.75 -11.56 -10.96
N VAL A 324 2.76 -10.27 -11.30
CA VAL A 324 2.15 -9.25 -10.43
C VAL A 324 0.70 -9.06 -10.85
N GLY A 325 -0.24 -9.23 -9.91
CA GLY A 325 -1.68 -9.31 -10.18
C GLY A 325 -2.43 -7.97 -10.31
N ASN A 326 -1.72 -6.85 -10.09
CA ASN A 326 -2.24 -5.47 -10.12
C ASN A 326 -1.12 -4.46 -10.48
N LYS A 327 -1.30 -3.15 -10.19
CA LYS A 327 -0.32 -2.11 -10.53
C LYS A 327 1.02 -2.37 -9.83
N TRP A 328 2.13 -2.18 -10.54
CA TRP A 328 3.48 -2.48 -10.04
C TRP A 328 4.50 -1.39 -10.37
N GLY A 329 4.97 -0.71 -9.32
CA GLY A 329 5.94 0.38 -9.39
C GLY A 329 7.42 -0.03 -9.34
N GLY A 330 7.73 -1.32 -9.25
CA GLY A 330 9.10 -1.83 -9.38
C GLY A 330 10.10 -1.47 -8.27
N ASN A 331 9.66 -0.90 -7.14
CA ASN A 331 10.57 -0.38 -6.12
C ASN A 331 11.49 -1.49 -5.53
N PRO A 332 12.82 -1.32 -5.50
CA PRO A 332 13.77 -2.36 -5.08
C PRO A 332 13.49 -2.98 -3.70
N GLU A 333 13.15 -2.16 -2.70
CA GLU A 333 12.86 -2.61 -1.34
C GLU A 333 11.52 -3.40 -1.26
N GLN A 334 10.55 -3.09 -2.12
CA GLN A 334 9.33 -3.90 -2.28
C GLN A 334 9.62 -5.21 -2.99
N VAL A 335 10.44 -5.20 -4.06
CA VAL A 335 10.83 -6.40 -4.80
C VAL A 335 11.56 -7.38 -3.89
N LYS A 336 12.50 -6.90 -3.08
CA LYS A 336 13.22 -7.73 -2.11
C LYS A 336 12.27 -8.46 -1.15
N LYS A 337 11.31 -7.73 -0.57
CA LYS A 337 10.28 -8.30 0.32
C LYS A 337 9.38 -9.32 -0.39
N LEU A 338 9.08 -9.10 -1.67
CA LEU A 338 8.35 -10.06 -2.48
C LEU A 338 9.14 -11.35 -2.67
N LEU A 339 10.41 -11.26 -3.10
CA LEU A 339 11.28 -12.42 -3.31
C LEU A 339 11.53 -13.19 -2.00
N GLU A 340 11.80 -12.49 -0.90
CA GLU A 340 11.89 -13.11 0.43
C GLU A 340 10.62 -13.85 0.83
N LYS A 341 9.44 -13.35 0.43
CA LYS A 341 8.16 -14.00 0.72
C LYS A 341 7.93 -15.21 -0.18
N VAL A 342 8.21 -15.10 -1.48
CA VAL A 342 8.16 -16.21 -2.44
C VAL A 342 9.03 -17.37 -1.97
N TYR A 343 10.27 -17.09 -1.50
CA TYR A 343 11.13 -18.11 -0.89
C TYR A 343 10.47 -18.78 0.34
N LYS A 344 9.91 -17.99 1.27
CA LYS A 344 9.28 -18.51 2.51
C LYS A 344 8.05 -19.40 2.28
N ILE A 345 7.35 -19.20 1.17
CA ILE A 345 6.13 -19.97 0.81
C ILE A 345 6.39 -21.01 -0.28
N TRP A 346 7.64 -21.19 -0.71
CA TRP A 346 8.01 -22.12 -1.75
C TRP A 346 7.71 -23.57 -1.31
N PRO A 347 7.03 -24.39 -2.14
CA PRO A 347 6.76 -25.79 -1.81
C PRO A 347 8.05 -26.59 -1.63
N LYS A 348 8.25 -27.18 -0.44
CA LYS A 348 9.53 -27.76 0.00
C LYS A 348 10.11 -28.87 -0.90
N ASP A 349 9.26 -29.54 -1.66
CA ASP A 349 9.58 -30.66 -2.54
C ASP A 349 9.76 -30.26 -4.02
N LYS A 350 9.62 -28.97 -4.36
CA LYS A 350 9.68 -28.48 -5.74
C LYS A 350 11.00 -27.75 -6.01
N LYS A 351 11.66 -28.13 -7.10
CA LYS A 351 12.76 -27.38 -7.72
C LYS A 351 12.36 -26.98 -9.14
N THR A 352 12.96 -25.92 -9.66
CA THR A 352 12.72 -25.39 -11.02
C THR A 352 14.03 -25.11 -11.73
N LYS A 353 14.01 -24.91 -13.05
CA LYS A 353 15.20 -24.48 -13.80
C LYS A 353 15.37 -22.95 -13.75
N PHE A 354 14.27 -22.21 -13.86
CA PHE A 354 14.24 -20.74 -13.83
C PHE A 354 13.19 -20.21 -12.88
N ILE A 355 13.48 -19.12 -12.16
CA ILE A 355 12.47 -18.14 -11.73
C ILE A 355 12.36 -17.05 -12.81
N VAL A 356 11.14 -16.66 -13.20
CA VAL A 356 10.88 -15.68 -14.26
C VAL A 356 9.97 -14.54 -13.77
N THR A 357 10.36 -13.28 -14.02
CA THR A 357 9.60 -12.06 -13.65
C THR A 357 9.26 -11.17 -14.85
N CYS A 358 8.39 -10.18 -14.70
CA CYS A 358 7.94 -9.33 -15.82
C CYS A 358 8.97 -8.25 -16.24
N GLY A 359 8.73 -7.58 -17.37
CA GLY A 359 9.46 -6.36 -17.74
C GLY A 359 9.17 -5.25 -16.73
N GLY A 360 10.16 -4.43 -16.37
CA GLY A 360 10.04 -3.46 -15.27
C GLY A 360 9.60 -4.08 -13.94
N PHE A 361 10.08 -5.28 -13.62
CA PHE A 361 9.84 -5.90 -12.32
C PHE A 361 10.66 -5.21 -11.22
N ILE A 362 11.88 -4.78 -11.54
CA ILE A 362 12.67 -3.83 -10.76
C ILE A 362 12.77 -2.53 -11.56
N HIS A 363 12.66 -1.39 -10.88
CA HIS A 363 13.05 -0.10 -11.41
C HIS A 363 14.30 0.41 -10.67
N PHE A 364 15.25 1.01 -11.39
CA PHE A 364 16.42 1.68 -10.83
C PHE A 364 16.45 3.15 -11.27
N ASP A 365 17.02 4.03 -10.46
CA ASP A 365 17.07 5.46 -10.79
C ASP A 365 18.01 5.73 -11.97
N TRP A 366 17.69 6.73 -12.81
CA TRP A 366 18.58 7.12 -13.90
C TRP A 366 19.90 7.68 -13.33
N PRO A 367 21.09 7.22 -13.78
CA PRO A 367 22.36 7.65 -13.20
C PRO A 367 22.58 9.16 -13.31
N GLU A 368 22.97 9.82 -12.21
CA GLU A 368 23.26 11.27 -12.20
C GLU A 368 24.33 11.65 -13.25
N SER A 369 25.32 10.77 -13.46
CA SER A 369 26.36 10.92 -14.48
C SER A 369 25.82 10.97 -15.92
N LEU A 370 24.61 10.48 -16.17
CA LEU A 370 23.94 10.49 -17.47
C LEU A 370 22.83 11.56 -17.58
N THR A 371 22.50 12.26 -16.50
CA THR A 371 21.37 13.21 -16.45
C THR A 371 21.61 14.50 -17.25
N HIS A 372 22.88 14.87 -17.48
CA HIS A 372 23.24 16.10 -18.20
C HIS A 372 23.31 15.95 -19.73
N PHE A 373 23.24 14.72 -20.27
CA PHE A 373 23.35 14.47 -21.70
C PHE A 373 21.99 14.40 -22.39
N SER A 374 21.90 14.96 -23.59
CA SER A 374 20.74 14.76 -24.46
C SER A 374 20.67 13.30 -24.95
N ILE A 375 19.46 12.86 -25.32
CA ILE A 375 19.27 11.54 -25.93
C ILE A 375 20.10 11.31 -27.20
N HIS A 376 20.44 12.38 -27.94
CA HIS A 376 21.29 12.29 -29.12
C HIS A 376 22.74 11.98 -28.74
N GLU A 377 23.28 12.63 -27.71
CA GLU A 377 24.64 12.37 -27.20
C GLU A 377 24.75 10.98 -26.57
N LEU A 378 23.75 10.57 -25.79
CA LEU A 378 23.65 9.23 -25.21
C LEU A 378 23.65 8.14 -26.29
N LYS A 379 22.92 8.35 -27.40
CA LYS A 379 22.91 7.43 -28.55
C LYS A 379 24.16 7.52 -29.42
N LYS A 380 24.85 8.65 -29.46
CA LYS A 380 26.17 8.78 -30.11
C LYS A 380 27.24 8.02 -29.35
N ASN A 381 27.21 8.08 -28.01
CA ASN A 381 28.13 7.40 -27.09
C ASN A 381 27.51 6.12 -26.50
N LYS A 382 26.80 5.35 -27.35
CA LYS A 382 25.91 4.27 -26.92
C LYS A 382 26.61 3.17 -26.11
N THR A 383 27.82 2.77 -26.49
CA THR A 383 28.57 1.70 -25.81
C THR A 383 28.89 2.03 -24.35
N GLU A 384 29.42 3.23 -24.08
CA GLU A 384 29.73 3.64 -22.70
C GLU A 384 28.46 3.96 -21.91
N THR A 385 27.44 4.55 -22.56
CA THR A 385 26.11 4.77 -21.97
C THR A 385 25.48 3.45 -21.50
N LEU A 386 25.50 2.41 -22.36
CA LEU A 386 24.99 1.08 -22.01
C LEU A 386 25.75 0.46 -20.84
N LYS A 387 27.08 0.55 -20.84
CA LYS A 387 27.92 0.02 -19.76
C LYS A 387 27.58 0.65 -18.40
N ILE A 388 27.41 1.98 -18.35
CA ILE A 388 27.00 2.69 -17.12
C ILE A 388 25.60 2.23 -16.67
N LEU A 389 24.63 2.18 -17.59
CA LEU A 389 23.24 1.77 -17.28
C LEU A 389 23.15 0.31 -16.80
N VAL A 390 23.92 -0.59 -17.41
CA VAL A 390 23.96 -2.01 -17.05
C VAL A 390 24.59 -2.22 -15.67
N GLU A 391 25.69 -1.52 -15.34
CA GLU A 391 26.29 -1.63 -14.01
C GLU A 391 25.41 -1.01 -12.91
N GLU A 392 24.67 0.08 -13.16
CA GLU A 392 23.70 0.59 -12.17
C GLU A 392 22.50 -0.35 -12.01
N ALA A 393 21.97 -0.91 -13.11
CA ALA A 393 20.92 -1.93 -13.04
C ALA A 393 21.37 -3.17 -12.24
N LYS A 394 22.62 -3.63 -12.44
CA LYS A 394 23.25 -4.74 -11.71
C LYS A 394 23.49 -4.40 -10.23
N SER A 395 23.95 -3.19 -9.91
CA SER A 395 24.04 -2.64 -8.55
C SER A 395 22.68 -2.64 -7.86
N CYS A 396 21.61 -2.23 -8.57
CA CYS A 396 20.23 -2.32 -8.08
C CYS A 396 19.80 -3.78 -7.81
N ILE A 397 20.05 -4.70 -8.74
CA ILE A 397 19.78 -6.14 -8.56
C ILE A 397 20.51 -6.68 -7.33
N GLN A 398 21.78 -6.34 -7.09
CA GLN A 398 22.54 -6.82 -5.92
C GLN A 398 21.98 -6.33 -4.59
N LYS A 399 21.38 -5.12 -4.54
CA LYS A 399 20.66 -4.60 -3.36
C LYS A 399 19.38 -5.40 -3.07
N VAL A 400 18.72 -5.91 -4.12
CA VAL A 400 17.47 -6.69 -4.06
C VAL A 400 17.72 -8.17 -3.77
N LEU A 401 18.48 -8.83 -4.64
CA LEU A 401 18.83 -10.24 -4.60
C LEU A 401 20.20 -10.38 -3.91
N THR A 402 20.19 -10.20 -2.59
CA THR A 402 21.36 -10.29 -1.71
C THR A 402 22.01 -11.68 -1.76
N ASP A 403 23.26 -11.81 -1.32
CA ASP A 403 23.97 -13.12 -1.33
C ASP A 403 23.26 -14.20 -0.50
N ASP A 404 22.65 -13.82 0.64
CA ASP A 404 21.77 -14.70 1.41
C ASP A 404 20.55 -15.18 0.60
N LEU A 405 19.93 -14.29 -0.19
CA LEU A 405 18.76 -14.63 -0.99
C LEU A 405 19.14 -15.43 -2.26
N LYS A 406 20.31 -15.17 -2.87
CA LYS A 406 20.89 -16.01 -3.93
C LYS A 406 21.15 -17.43 -3.42
N LYS A 407 21.81 -17.57 -2.26
CA LYS A 407 22.08 -18.87 -1.62
C LYS A 407 20.79 -19.64 -1.28
N LYS A 408 19.77 -18.92 -0.83
CA LYS A 408 18.44 -19.50 -0.57
C LYS A 408 17.75 -19.99 -1.84
N PHE A 409 17.85 -19.25 -2.94
CA PHE A 409 17.28 -19.69 -4.22
C PHE A 409 18.12 -20.73 -4.95
N SER A 410 19.45 -20.80 -4.75
CA SER A 410 20.30 -21.82 -5.43
C SER A 410 19.96 -23.26 -5.03
N ASP A 411 19.33 -23.46 -3.87
CA ASP A 411 18.83 -24.77 -3.46
C ASP A 411 17.55 -25.18 -4.23
N LEU A 412 16.84 -24.21 -4.83
CA LEU A 412 15.50 -24.34 -5.40
C LEU A 412 15.45 -24.13 -6.93
N THR A 413 16.36 -23.33 -7.48
CA THR A 413 16.43 -23.01 -8.92
C THR A 413 17.86 -22.76 -9.36
N ASP A 414 18.18 -23.07 -10.62
CA ASP A 414 19.52 -22.81 -11.18
C ASP A 414 19.67 -21.34 -11.62
N TYR A 415 18.62 -20.79 -12.23
CA TYR A 415 18.62 -19.45 -12.81
C TYR A 415 17.47 -18.56 -12.30
N ILE A 416 17.69 -17.24 -12.31
CA ILE A 416 16.63 -16.23 -12.16
C ILE A 416 16.71 -15.27 -13.35
N THR A 417 15.58 -14.98 -14.01
CA THR A 417 15.47 -13.91 -15.01
C THR A 417 14.67 -12.73 -14.45
N LEU A 418 15.27 -11.54 -14.49
CA LEU A 418 14.71 -10.30 -13.94
C LEU A 418 14.55 -9.25 -15.03
N GLY A 419 13.34 -8.76 -15.27
CA GLY A 419 13.13 -7.54 -16.07
C GLY A 419 13.40 -6.29 -15.24
N VAL A 420 14.29 -5.42 -15.72
CA VAL A 420 14.83 -4.28 -15.00
C VAL A 420 14.82 -3.05 -15.90
N ASP A 421 14.03 -2.04 -15.52
CA ASP A 421 13.89 -0.80 -16.29
C ASP A 421 14.53 0.36 -15.53
N SER A 422 15.04 1.37 -16.24
CA SER A 422 15.31 2.66 -15.59
C SER A 422 13.99 3.37 -15.24
N PHE A 423 13.98 4.11 -14.14
CA PHE A 423 12.83 4.89 -13.72
C PHE A 423 12.41 5.89 -14.81
N LYS A 424 11.10 6.05 -14.97
CA LYS A 424 10.44 6.99 -15.88
C LYS A 424 9.55 7.85 -15.00
N ALA A 425 9.68 9.17 -15.02
CA ALA A 425 8.76 10.02 -14.26
C ALA A 425 7.33 9.86 -14.81
N GLU A 426 6.38 9.39 -13.98
CA GLU A 426 4.96 9.32 -14.35
C GLU A 426 4.38 10.75 -14.50
N ILE A 427 4.50 11.34 -15.70
CA ILE A 427 3.87 12.62 -16.04
C ILE A 427 2.66 12.40 -16.97
N SER A 428 1.48 12.65 -16.39
CA SER A 428 0.15 12.80 -17.02
C SER A 428 -0.64 11.54 -17.42
N LYS A 429 -1.96 11.61 -17.19
CA LYS A 429 -2.96 10.52 -17.30
C LYS A 429 -3.57 10.37 -18.70
N THR A 430 -2.77 10.56 -19.73
CA THR A 430 -3.19 10.46 -21.14
C THR A 430 -1.99 10.02 -21.95
N TYR A 431 -2.10 8.86 -22.62
CA TYR A 431 -1.12 8.27 -23.54
C TYR A 431 0.01 9.21 -23.98
N ASN A 432 1.13 9.18 -23.27
CA ASN A 432 2.41 9.69 -23.74
C ASN A 432 3.51 8.98 -22.98
N TYR A 433 4.42 8.34 -23.71
CA TYR A 433 5.64 7.81 -23.12
C TYR A 433 6.44 8.97 -22.50
N SER A 434 7.11 8.70 -21.37
CA SER A 434 8.02 9.66 -20.75
C SER A 434 9.00 10.17 -21.80
N HIS A 435 9.05 11.49 -22.00
CA HIS A 435 9.97 12.15 -22.95
C HIS A 435 11.42 12.19 -22.42
N GLU A 436 11.75 11.24 -21.55
CA GLU A 436 12.99 11.11 -20.79
C GLU A 436 13.78 9.91 -21.34
N PRO A 437 15.11 10.02 -21.46
CA PRO A 437 15.99 8.90 -21.74
C PRO A 437 15.70 7.73 -20.80
N HIS A 438 15.61 6.52 -21.36
CA HIS A 438 15.36 5.32 -20.56
C HIS A 438 15.93 4.07 -21.21
N ILE A 439 16.01 2.99 -20.42
CA ILE A 439 16.41 1.65 -20.87
C ILE A 439 15.49 0.58 -20.28
N GLU A 440 15.28 -0.51 -21.01
CA GLU A 440 14.50 -1.68 -20.58
C GLU A 440 15.38 -2.93 -20.78
N LEU A 441 15.84 -3.52 -19.68
CA LEU A 441 16.79 -4.64 -19.64
C LEU A 441 16.13 -5.93 -19.14
N VAL A 442 16.73 -7.06 -19.47
CA VAL A 442 16.47 -8.35 -18.84
C VAL A 442 17.79 -8.98 -18.44
N PHE A 443 17.95 -9.30 -17.15
CA PHE A 443 19.10 -10.01 -16.62
C PHE A 443 18.81 -11.50 -16.45
N VAL A 444 19.82 -12.33 -16.68
CA VAL A 444 19.88 -13.75 -16.29
C VAL A 444 20.95 -13.89 -15.23
N ILE A 445 20.59 -14.50 -14.11
CA ILE A 445 21.48 -14.71 -12.98
C ILE A 445 21.64 -16.22 -12.82
N ASP A 446 22.84 -16.71 -13.11
CA ASP A 446 23.27 -18.08 -12.79
C ASP A 446 23.60 -18.11 -11.30
N LEU A 447 22.74 -18.76 -10.51
CA LEU A 447 22.91 -18.81 -9.05
C LEU A 447 24.04 -19.74 -8.61
N LYS A 448 24.39 -20.74 -9.43
CA LYS A 448 25.43 -21.73 -9.14
C LYS A 448 26.83 -21.15 -9.36
N ASN A 449 27.01 -20.43 -10.46
CA ASN A 449 28.28 -19.82 -10.86
C ASN A 449 28.38 -18.33 -10.48
N ASN A 450 27.32 -17.74 -9.90
CA ASN A 450 27.21 -16.31 -9.57
C ASN A 450 27.51 -15.39 -10.77
N LYS A 451 27.11 -15.81 -11.98
CA LYS A 451 27.30 -15.07 -13.24
C LYS A 451 26.06 -14.27 -13.60
N TYR A 452 26.29 -13.10 -14.18
CA TYR A 452 25.24 -12.19 -14.64
C TYR A 452 25.37 -12.02 -16.15
N TYR A 453 24.31 -12.37 -16.88
CA TYR A 453 24.14 -12.10 -18.29
C TYR A 453 22.99 -11.10 -18.45
N TRP A 454 22.95 -10.36 -19.55
CA TRP A 454 21.89 -9.39 -19.80
C TRP A 454 21.63 -9.21 -21.29
N THR A 455 20.39 -8.83 -21.58
CA THR A 455 19.96 -8.28 -22.86
C THR A 455 19.01 -7.12 -22.58
N GLY A 456 18.42 -6.53 -23.60
CA GLY A 456 17.45 -5.47 -23.46
C GLY A 456 16.63 -5.28 -24.73
N LYS A 457 15.70 -4.35 -24.67
CA LYS A 457 14.72 -4.11 -25.72
C LYS A 457 15.39 -3.68 -27.02
N SER A 458 15.25 -4.52 -28.06
CA SER A 458 15.80 -4.29 -29.39
C SER A 458 14.73 -3.88 -30.40
N TYR A 459 13.44 -4.11 -30.12
CA TYR A 459 12.34 -3.75 -31.03
C TYR A 459 11.27 -2.87 -30.34
N PRO A 460 11.55 -1.58 -30.06
CA PRO A 460 10.62 -0.67 -29.39
C PRO A 460 9.38 -0.31 -30.21
N HIS A 461 8.35 0.27 -29.56
CA HIS A 461 7.31 1.02 -30.28
C HIS A 461 7.91 2.26 -30.96
N THR A 462 7.33 2.74 -32.06
CA THR A 462 7.84 3.91 -32.83
C THR A 462 8.07 5.13 -31.94
N ASP A 463 7.14 5.42 -31.05
CA ASP A 463 7.18 6.63 -30.22
C ASP A 463 8.13 6.46 -29.02
N GLN A 464 8.42 5.21 -28.62
CA GLN A 464 9.45 4.88 -27.63
C GLN A 464 10.86 4.98 -28.23
N GLU A 465 11.00 4.65 -29.53
CA GLU A 465 12.27 4.59 -30.25
C GLU A 465 13.06 5.91 -30.14
N LYS A 466 12.37 7.05 -30.05
CA LYS A 466 13.01 8.37 -29.84
C LYS A 466 13.83 8.43 -28.55
N PHE A 467 13.29 7.95 -27.43
CA PHE A 467 13.84 8.13 -26.08
C PHE A 467 14.49 6.89 -25.45
N LEU A 468 14.26 5.70 -26.02
CA LEU A 468 14.89 4.46 -25.56
C LEU A 468 16.37 4.39 -25.98
N ILE A 469 17.24 3.98 -25.07
CA ILE A 469 18.56 3.39 -25.37
C ILE A 469 18.32 1.91 -25.70
N ASP A 470 18.13 1.60 -26.98
CA ASP A 470 17.77 0.26 -27.47
C ASP A 470 18.99 -0.66 -27.63
N ILE A 471 18.78 -1.97 -27.68
CA ILE A 471 19.86 -2.93 -27.94
C ILE A 471 19.97 -3.23 -29.44
N GLU A 472 21.18 -3.06 -29.97
CA GLU A 472 21.52 -3.32 -31.38
C GLU A 472 22.06 -4.74 -31.60
N ASP A 473 22.89 -5.25 -30.67
CA ASP A 473 23.36 -6.62 -30.76
C ASP A 473 22.22 -7.61 -30.48
N LEU A 474 21.71 -8.16 -31.58
CA LEU A 474 20.67 -9.16 -31.59
C LEU A 474 21.12 -10.51 -31.00
N ASN A 475 22.43 -10.79 -30.91
CA ASN A 475 22.93 -12.02 -30.33
C ASN A 475 22.82 -12.02 -28.80
N SER A 476 22.84 -10.86 -28.14
CA SER A 476 22.62 -10.73 -26.68
C SER A 476 21.33 -11.39 -26.19
N HIS A 477 20.31 -11.54 -27.06
CA HIS A 477 19.07 -12.26 -26.75
C HIS A 477 19.25 -13.77 -26.58
N PHE A 478 20.43 -14.33 -26.86
CA PHE A 478 20.71 -15.76 -26.84
C PHE A 478 21.82 -16.09 -25.84
N LEU A 479 21.62 -17.18 -25.09
CA LEU A 479 22.56 -17.68 -24.10
C LEU A 479 22.63 -19.20 -24.18
N GLU A 480 23.79 -19.74 -24.52
CA GLU A 480 24.04 -21.18 -24.48
C GLU A 480 24.23 -21.63 -23.02
N LEU A 481 23.38 -22.54 -22.55
CA LEU A 481 23.47 -23.14 -21.22
C LEU A 481 23.91 -24.59 -21.34
N SER A 482 25.02 -24.96 -20.71
CA SER A 482 25.69 -26.26 -20.91
C SER A 482 24.85 -27.50 -20.58
N ASP A 483 23.76 -27.35 -19.83
CA ASP A 483 22.84 -28.43 -19.44
C ASP A 483 21.44 -28.34 -20.07
N MET A 484 21.25 -27.44 -21.04
CA MET A 484 19.97 -27.25 -21.77
C MET A 484 20.14 -26.98 -23.27
N GLY A 485 21.26 -26.40 -23.69
CA GLY A 485 21.44 -25.78 -24.99
C GLY A 485 20.97 -24.33 -24.99
N GLU A 486 20.56 -23.83 -26.15
CA GLU A 486 20.32 -22.40 -26.37
C GLU A 486 19.00 -21.90 -25.73
N LEU A 487 19.13 -20.90 -24.87
CA LEU A 487 18.04 -20.10 -24.30
C LEU A 487 17.89 -18.79 -25.09
N MET A 488 16.68 -18.47 -25.56
CA MET A 488 16.35 -17.15 -26.10
C MET A 488 15.51 -16.34 -25.11
N ILE A 489 15.87 -15.07 -24.93
CA ILE A 489 15.24 -14.14 -23.98
C ILE A 489 14.74 -12.91 -24.71
N LEU A 490 13.47 -12.57 -24.48
CA LEU A 490 12.78 -11.48 -25.16
C LEU A 490 12.26 -10.48 -24.13
N GLY A 491 12.59 -9.20 -24.30
CA GLY A 491 11.86 -8.10 -23.66
C GLY A 491 10.47 -7.94 -24.25
N CYS A 492 9.72 -6.97 -23.72
CA CYS A 492 8.28 -6.84 -23.97
C CYS A 492 7.89 -6.83 -25.45
N HIS A 493 8.37 -5.85 -26.22
CA HIS A 493 8.03 -5.72 -27.64
C HIS A 493 8.91 -6.55 -28.59
N ASP A 494 10.00 -7.16 -28.12
CA ASP A 494 10.91 -7.95 -28.96
C ASP A 494 10.20 -9.17 -29.57
N LEU A 495 9.20 -9.71 -28.87
CA LEU A 495 8.32 -10.75 -29.39
C LEU A 495 7.59 -10.32 -30.69
N THR A 496 7.39 -9.03 -30.93
CA THR A 496 6.82 -8.49 -32.19
C THR A 496 7.70 -8.75 -33.42
N LEU A 497 8.99 -9.11 -33.23
CA LEU A 497 9.87 -9.56 -34.32
C LEU A 497 9.29 -10.80 -35.04
N PHE A 498 8.42 -11.56 -34.38
CA PHE A 498 7.71 -12.74 -34.91
C PHE A 498 6.27 -12.45 -35.38
N ASN A 499 5.88 -11.18 -35.54
CA ASN A 499 4.56 -10.81 -36.04
C ASN A 499 4.59 -10.38 -37.52
N ASP A 500 3.84 -11.09 -38.36
CA ASP A 500 3.72 -10.85 -39.79
C ASP A 500 2.55 -9.94 -40.18
N ARG A 501 1.52 -9.81 -39.33
CA ARG A 501 0.30 -9.03 -39.63
C ARG A 501 0.57 -7.55 -39.95
N ASN A 502 1.71 -7.04 -39.52
CA ASN A 502 2.10 -5.65 -39.63
C ASN A 502 3.10 -5.40 -40.78
N LEU A 503 3.56 -6.43 -41.50
CA LEU A 503 4.71 -6.34 -42.42
C LEU A 503 4.55 -5.28 -43.50
N VAL A 504 3.37 -5.20 -44.13
CA VAL A 504 3.05 -4.20 -45.18
C VAL A 504 3.24 -2.76 -44.68
N ASN A 505 2.98 -2.52 -43.39
CA ASN A 505 3.11 -1.21 -42.75
C ASN A 505 4.40 -1.10 -41.90
N THR A 506 5.33 -2.05 -42.03
CA THR A 506 6.62 -2.05 -41.32
C THR A 506 7.69 -1.46 -42.22
N GLY A 507 8.14 -0.24 -41.92
CA GLY A 507 9.22 0.43 -42.66
C GLY A 507 10.51 -0.42 -42.75
N GLU A 508 11.29 -0.19 -43.82
CA GLU A 508 12.36 -1.08 -44.27
C GLU A 508 13.34 -1.50 -43.17
N VAL A 509 13.89 -0.54 -42.41
CA VAL A 509 14.85 -0.80 -41.30
C VAL A 509 14.30 -1.81 -40.29
N ARG A 510 13.01 -1.68 -39.93
CA ARG A 510 12.35 -2.56 -38.96
C ARG A 510 12.04 -3.93 -39.57
N THR A 511 11.74 -3.99 -40.87
CA THR A 511 11.60 -5.24 -41.62
C THR A 511 12.92 -5.98 -41.73
N GLN A 512 14.04 -5.28 -41.97
CA GLN A 512 15.38 -5.87 -41.94
C GLN A 512 15.75 -6.39 -40.54
N LYS A 513 15.42 -5.66 -39.46
CA LYS A 513 15.64 -6.14 -38.07
C LYS A 513 14.84 -7.43 -37.79
N LYS A 514 13.60 -7.56 -38.29
CA LYS A 514 12.83 -8.82 -38.26
C LYS A 514 13.52 -9.97 -39.00
N ILE A 515 13.98 -9.73 -40.24
CA ILE A 515 14.62 -10.75 -41.07
C ILE A 515 15.91 -11.25 -40.40
N ARG A 516 16.79 -10.34 -39.97
CA ARG A 516 18.04 -10.65 -39.29
C ARG A 516 17.80 -11.44 -37.99
N PHE A 517 16.88 -11.00 -37.14
CA PHE A 517 16.59 -11.72 -35.90
C PHE A 517 16.07 -13.14 -36.16
N ARG A 518 15.16 -13.31 -37.13
CA ARG A 518 14.65 -14.64 -37.51
C ARG A 518 15.72 -15.54 -38.12
N ALA A 519 16.74 -14.99 -38.78
CA ALA A 519 17.88 -15.76 -39.25
C ALA A 519 18.72 -16.30 -38.08
N ILE A 520 19.06 -15.45 -37.10
CA ILE A 520 19.76 -15.86 -35.87
C ILE A 520 18.97 -16.96 -35.13
N VAL A 521 17.65 -16.79 -34.99
CA VAL A 521 16.77 -17.81 -34.36
C VAL A 521 16.81 -19.17 -35.07
N LYS A 522 16.89 -19.18 -36.42
CA LYS A 522 16.99 -20.42 -37.21
C LYS A 522 18.34 -21.11 -37.08
N ASP A 523 19.41 -20.33 -36.91
CA ASP A 523 20.77 -20.82 -36.70
C ASP A 523 20.93 -21.37 -35.27
N LYS A 524 20.64 -20.53 -34.27
CA LYS A 524 20.76 -20.82 -32.83
C LYS A 524 19.78 -21.86 -32.29
N LYS A 525 18.66 -22.11 -32.98
CA LYS A 525 17.69 -23.19 -32.69
C LYS A 525 17.29 -23.28 -31.19
N PRO A 526 16.77 -22.20 -30.56
CA PRO A 526 16.52 -22.17 -29.13
C PRO A 526 15.64 -23.32 -28.62
N PHE A 527 16.09 -23.97 -27.54
CA PHE A 527 15.33 -25.01 -26.83
C PHE A 527 14.27 -24.39 -25.91
N CYS A 528 14.62 -23.26 -25.30
CA CYS A 528 13.77 -22.51 -24.36
C CYS A 528 13.60 -21.06 -24.81
N VAL A 529 12.38 -20.52 -24.65
CA VAL A 529 12.10 -19.08 -24.83
C VAL A 529 11.46 -18.50 -23.56
N ILE A 530 12.05 -17.43 -23.04
CA ILE A 530 11.52 -16.68 -21.89
C ILE A 530 11.19 -15.25 -22.34
N HIS A 531 9.98 -14.78 -22.02
CA HIS A 531 9.47 -13.46 -22.42
C HIS A 531 9.07 -12.61 -21.22
N HIS A 532 9.54 -11.37 -21.22
CA HIS A 532 9.39 -10.38 -20.16
C HIS A 532 8.54 -9.18 -20.61
N PRO A 533 7.21 -9.34 -20.81
CA PRO A 533 6.35 -8.19 -21.08
C PRO A 533 6.04 -7.43 -19.79
N HIS A 534 5.67 -6.17 -19.96
CA HIS A 534 5.16 -5.31 -18.88
C HIS A 534 3.69 -5.62 -18.62
N ASN A 535 2.78 -4.78 -19.11
CA ASN A 535 1.34 -4.89 -18.87
C ASN A 535 0.67 -5.83 -19.87
N VAL A 536 0.05 -6.92 -19.40
CA VAL A 536 -0.73 -7.83 -20.25
C VAL A 536 -2.00 -8.29 -19.53
N VAL A 537 -3.15 -7.95 -20.11
CA VAL A 537 -4.49 -8.34 -19.58
C VAL A 537 -5.36 -9.08 -20.60
N LEU A 538 -4.88 -9.24 -21.84
CA LEU A 538 -5.61 -9.90 -22.93
C LEU A 538 -4.79 -11.06 -23.52
N LYS A 539 -5.42 -12.23 -23.65
CA LYS A 539 -4.89 -13.42 -24.34
C LYS A 539 -4.47 -13.16 -25.79
N ARG A 540 -5.10 -12.18 -26.45
CA ARG A 540 -4.84 -11.86 -27.86
C ARG A 540 -3.60 -11.00 -28.09
N THR A 541 -3.06 -10.30 -27.08
CA THR A 541 -1.95 -9.33 -27.23
C THR A 541 -0.73 -9.96 -27.90
N TRP A 542 -0.31 -11.15 -27.44
CA TRP A 542 0.89 -11.84 -27.93
C TRP A 542 0.58 -13.15 -28.67
N ALA A 543 -0.69 -13.47 -28.91
CA ALA A 543 -1.13 -14.74 -29.50
C ALA A 543 -0.54 -15.05 -30.88
N THR A 544 -0.45 -14.04 -31.75
CA THR A 544 0.08 -14.22 -33.12
C THR A 544 1.59 -14.51 -33.10
N PRO A 545 2.44 -13.68 -32.46
CA PRO A 545 3.86 -14.01 -32.28
C PRO A 545 4.13 -15.37 -31.64
N TRP A 546 3.40 -15.73 -30.58
CA TRP A 546 3.61 -17.01 -29.91
C TRP A 546 3.23 -18.20 -30.80
N SER A 547 2.15 -18.07 -31.57
CA SER A 547 1.79 -19.07 -32.58
C SER A 547 2.84 -19.18 -33.68
N PHE A 548 3.44 -18.07 -34.11
CA PHE A 548 4.57 -18.09 -35.05
C PHE A 548 5.76 -18.85 -34.49
N LEU A 549 6.20 -18.56 -33.26
CA LEU A 549 7.31 -19.26 -32.61
C LEU A 549 7.04 -20.77 -32.47
N LYS A 550 5.86 -21.13 -31.95
CA LYS A 550 5.44 -22.53 -31.77
C LYS A 550 5.40 -23.32 -33.09
N LYS A 551 5.10 -22.67 -34.23
CA LYS A 551 5.05 -23.29 -35.56
C LYS A 551 6.41 -23.37 -36.25
N ASN A 552 7.24 -22.33 -36.13
CA ASN A 552 8.44 -22.17 -36.98
C ASN A 552 9.76 -22.54 -36.29
N ILE A 553 9.75 -22.97 -35.02
CA ILE A 553 10.96 -23.39 -34.29
C ILE A 553 10.77 -24.82 -33.75
N PRO A 554 11.15 -25.87 -34.50
CA PRO A 554 10.97 -27.28 -34.07
C PRO A 554 11.78 -27.69 -32.83
N SER A 555 12.90 -27.01 -32.58
CA SER A 555 13.74 -27.19 -31.39
C SER A 555 13.07 -26.67 -30.11
N LEU A 556 12.10 -25.76 -30.20
CA LEU A 556 11.46 -25.12 -29.05
C LEU A 556 10.65 -26.12 -28.22
N LYS A 557 11.23 -26.63 -27.14
CA LYS A 557 10.56 -27.56 -26.21
C LYS A 557 9.95 -26.84 -25.01
N LYS A 558 10.56 -25.75 -24.54
CA LYS A 558 10.14 -25.01 -23.34
C LYS A 558 9.82 -23.55 -23.68
N MET A 559 8.81 -22.98 -23.05
CA MET A 559 8.37 -21.62 -23.33
C MET A 559 7.66 -21.02 -22.12
N ILE A 560 7.92 -19.76 -21.79
CA ILE A 560 7.15 -19.05 -20.78
C ILE A 560 7.12 -17.53 -20.99
N SER A 561 5.97 -16.92 -20.74
CA SER A 561 5.77 -15.49 -20.53
C SER A 561 5.20 -15.25 -19.14
N THR A 562 5.44 -14.08 -18.56
CA THR A 562 4.73 -13.59 -17.37
C THR A 562 4.11 -12.22 -17.69
N ALA A 563 3.65 -11.45 -16.71
CA ALA A 563 3.16 -10.09 -16.88
C ALA A 563 3.04 -9.34 -15.55
N LYS A 564 2.86 -8.02 -15.66
CA LYS A 564 2.01 -7.22 -14.77
C LYS A 564 0.57 -7.36 -15.31
N TYR A 565 -0.32 -7.98 -14.56
CA TYR A 565 -1.73 -8.16 -14.91
C TYR A 565 -2.52 -6.89 -14.53
N HIS A 566 -2.23 -5.81 -15.25
CA HIS A 566 -2.81 -4.49 -15.03
C HIS A 566 -2.86 -3.70 -16.35
N SER A 567 -3.83 -2.81 -16.50
CA SER A 567 -3.98 -1.86 -17.60
C SER A 567 -4.94 -0.75 -17.17
N ASP A 568 -4.60 0.50 -17.50
CA ASP A 568 -5.50 1.64 -17.31
C ASP A 568 -6.44 1.85 -18.53
N ASP A 569 -6.05 1.33 -19.70
CA ASP A 569 -6.69 1.60 -21.00
C ASP A 569 -7.76 0.57 -21.40
N VAL A 570 -7.70 -0.64 -20.83
CA VAL A 570 -8.61 -1.74 -21.14
C VAL A 570 -9.60 -1.92 -20.01
N ASP A 571 -10.90 -1.79 -20.30
CA ASP A 571 -11.98 -2.09 -19.36
C ASP A 571 -11.82 -3.49 -18.74
N ARG A 572 -11.87 -3.57 -17.41
CA ARG A 572 -11.68 -4.81 -16.62
C ARG A 572 -12.62 -5.94 -17.04
N SER A 573 -13.81 -5.64 -17.55
CA SER A 573 -14.77 -6.62 -18.08
C SER A 573 -14.26 -7.37 -19.33
N LYS A 574 -13.28 -6.81 -20.05
CA LYS A 574 -12.69 -7.40 -21.26
C LYS A 574 -11.43 -8.22 -20.99
N TRP A 575 -10.93 -8.24 -19.75
CA TRP A 575 -9.69 -8.92 -19.40
C TRP A 575 -9.89 -10.44 -19.49
N THR A 576 -8.88 -11.15 -20.02
CA THR A 576 -8.86 -12.62 -19.95
C THR A 576 -8.55 -13.02 -18.52
N ASP A 577 -9.21 -14.05 -17.96
CA ASP A 577 -8.84 -14.58 -16.65
C ASP A 577 -7.33 -14.82 -16.55
N ILE A 578 -6.76 -14.53 -15.38
CA ILE A 578 -5.32 -14.57 -15.19
C ILE A 578 -4.77 -16.00 -15.36
N ASN A 579 -5.53 -17.03 -14.98
CA ASN A 579 -5.11 -18.42 -15.11
C ASN A 579 -5.11 -18.85 -16.58
N ASP A 580 -6.15 -18.46 -17.34
CA ASP A 580 -6.22 -18.68 -18.79
C ASP A 580 -5.09 -17.98 -19.54
N LEU A 581 -4.75 -16.75 -19.13
CA LEU A 581 -3.65 -15.97 -19.69
C LEU A 581 -2.30 -16.65 -19.42
N LEU A 582 -2.08 -17.03 -18.16
CA LEU A 582 -0.86 -17.69 -17.69
C LEU A 582 -0.69 -19.11 -18.25
N HIS A 583 -1.79 -19.83 -18.51
CA HIS A 583 -1.79 -21.13 -19.17
C HIS A 583 -1.44 -21.00 -20.66
N TYR A 584 -2.05 -20.05 -21.38
CA TYR A 584 -1.86 -19.90 -22.83
C TYR A 584 -0.42 -19.55 -23.25
N TYR A 585 0.27 -18.74 -22.43
CA TYR A 585 1.64 -18.30 -22.67
C TYR A 585 2.73 -19.17 -21.99
N LYS A 586 2.47 -20.46 -21.73
CA LYS A 586 3.52 -21.43 -21.37
C LYS A 586 3.56 -22.67 -22.29
N LYS A 587 4.71 -23.35 -22.30
CA LYS A 587 4.95 -24.69 -22.82
C LYS A 587 5.92 -25.38 -21.87
N GLY A 588 5.38 -26.23 -21.01
CA GLY A 588 6.09 -26.79 -19.85
C GLY A 588 5.36 -26.46 -18.56
N LYS A 589 5.57 -27.33 -17.56
CA LYS A 589 4.94 -27.25 -16.24
C LYS A 589 5.57 -26.14 -15.40
N CYS A 590 4.79 -25.48 -14.54
CA CYS A 590 5.17 -24.29 -13.80
C CYS A 590 4.72 -24.30 -12.34
N LEU A 591 5.49 -23.61 -11.51
CA LEU A 591 5.14 -23.14 -10.17
C LEU A 591 4.80 -21.65 -10.29
N ASP A 592 3.52 -21.34 -10.38
CA ASP A 592 3.01 -19.99 -10.63
C ASP A 592 2.73 -19.26 -9.29
N PHE A 593 3.40 -18.14 -9.05
CA PHE A 593 3.21 -17.23 -7.92
C PHE A 593 2.51 -15.94 -8.39
N ILE A 594 1.22 -15.83 -8.12
CA ILE A 594 0.41 -14.67 -8.51
C ILE A 594 0.34 -13.69 -7.34
N CYS A 595 1.01 -12.56 -7.47
CA CYS A 595 1.37 -11.67 -6.38
C CYS A 595 0.59 -10.34 -6.46
N TYR A 596 -0.36 -10.13 -5.56
CA TYR A 596 -1.15 -8.90 -5.46
C TYR A 596 -0.58 -7.98 -4.39
N TYR A 597 -0.12 -6.79 -4.78
CA TYR A 597 0.35 -5.76 -3.86
C TYR A 597 -0.86 -4.98 -3.29
N PRO A 598 -0.88 -4.55 -2.01
CA PRO A 598 -1.90 -3.64 -1.53
C PRO A 598 -1.66 -2.24 -2.11
N ASP A 599 -2.57 -1.76 -2.97
CA ASP A 599 -2.52 -0.41 -3.56
C ASP A 599 -2.52 0.71 -2.50
#